data_AF-A0A1I2LGW7-F1
#
_entry.id   AF-A0A1I2LGW7-F1
#
_cell.length_a   1.000
_cell.length_b   1.000
_cell.length_c   1.000
_cell.angle_alpha   90.00
_cell.angle_beta   90.00
_cell.angle_gamma   90.00
#
_symmetry.space_group_name_H-M   'P 1'
#
loop_
_entity.id
_entity.type
_entity.pdbx_description
1 polymer ?
#
loop_
_entity_poly.entity_id
_entity_poly.type
_entity_poly.pdbx_seq_one_letter_code
_entity_poly.pdbx_strand_id
1 'polypeptide(L)'
;MSTPYALAAVTMVLRQQIVEGLALDKVGDAVGTIGVSAGPPDQVVKPNQAEPTRVNIYLHQVTPNAAWRNVGLPTRDSRGDVISAPPLALTLHYLVTTFAADMYVAEVLLGHTLRILHENAVLTREAVRRALVPPSASALNSAIEASGLADQIELIKLTPTAIALEDMSRIWSAFQAHYRTTVAYEATVVLIDPRAKARPALPAAARAVFGETLALPEIARTGAPDDPQAPVTTEDMLAVTGARLLASANTVVRIGDTDRAPAPDSRPDELRVDLAAAPRPRAGVQSVTVIHPRQMGEPATAHEGVFSNAAALILRPAVTGVVIANSATRTVDGVDYADGTLTIDAARAIGRDQRVEVLLNERGAPASRPPRGYVIAAPAANGFAAGVDEALQVAVPYAAVARGDYLVRLRVDGADSLLTVGGDGRYAAPLVTI
;
A
#
# COMPACT_ATOMS: atom_id res chain seq x y z
N MET A 1 37.45 10.71 -2.68
CA MET A 1 36.82 9.45 -2.24
C MET A 1 37.85 8.66 -1.48
N SER A 2 37.56 8.23 -0.25
CA SER A 2 38.55 7.61 0.63
C SER A 2 38.39 6.10 0.71
N THR A 3 39.51 5.38 0.73
CA THR A 3 39.56 3.92 0.88
C THR A 3 39.77 3.53 2.35
N PRO A 4 39.70 2.22 2.70
CA PRO A 4 40.01 1.77 4.07
C PRO A 4 41.41 2.12 4.58
N TYR A 5 42.35 2.46 3.70
CA TYR A 5 43.69 2.94 4.08
C TYR A 5 43.67 4.35 4.73
N ALA A 6 42.52 5.03 4.70
CA ALA A 6 42.30 6.34 5.31
C ALA A 6 42.72 6.42 6.78
N LEU A 7 42.49 5.38 7.59
CA LEU A 7 42.87 5.39 9.01
C LEU A 7 44.39 5.47 9.21
N ALA A 8 45.13 4.66 8.44
CA ALA A 8 46.58 4.68 8.46
C ALA A 8 47.10 6.01 7.90
N ALA A 9 46.44 6.57 6.88
CA ALA A 9 46.75 7.87 6.34
C ALA A 9 46.62 8.98 7.40
N VAL A 10 45.54 9.02 8.20
CA VAL A 10 45.42 10.00 9.30
C VAL A 10 46.57 9.88 10.28
N THR A 11 46.88 8.66 10.74
CA THR A 11 47.99 8.42 11.67
C THR A 11 49.33 8.88 11.08
N MET A 12 49.55 8.65 9.79
CA MET A 12 50.77 9.08 9.09
C MET A 12 50.86 10.60 9.00
N VAL A 13 49.75 11.28 8.71
CA VAL A 13 49.68 12.75 8.69
C VAL A 13 50.01 13.33 10.07
N LEU A 14 49.40 12.79 11.14
CA LEU A 14 49.65 13.26 12.51
C LEU A 14 51.12 13.08 12.90
N ARG A 15 51.68 11.89 12.63
CA ARG A 15 53.10 11.63 12.89
C ARG A 15 53.99 12.61 12.13
N GLN A 16 53.73 12.82 10.85
CA GLN A 16 54.56 13.68 10.02
C GLN A 16 54.48 15.15 10.46
N GLN A 17 53.29 15.65 10.81
CA GLN A 17 53.13 17.00 11.35
C GLN A 17 53.93 17.23 12.63
N ILE A 18 53.93 16.26 13.55
CA ILE A 18 54.74 16.35 14.78
C ILE A 18 56.23 16.30 14.45
N VAL A 19 56.67 15.40 13.55
CA VAL A 19 58.07 15.32 13.13
C VAL A 19 58.55 16.65 12.52
N GLU A 20 57.79 17.20 11.57
CA GLU A 20 58.11 18.46 10.90
C GLU A 20 58.08 19.63 11.88
N GLY A 21 57.06 19.71 12.74
CA GLY A 21 56.93 20.79 13.72
C GLY A 21 58.06 20.79 14.75
N LEU A 22 58.44 19.63 15.29
CA LEU A 22 59.56 19.52 16.24
C LEU A 22 60.90 19.87 15.59
N ALA A 23 61.09 19.54 14.31
CA ALA A 23 62.26 19.91 13.54
C ALA A 23 62.31 21.42 13.27
N LEU A 24 61.17 22.04 12.92
CA LEU A 24 61.06 23.49 12.71
C LEU A 24 61.35 24.29 13.99
N ASP A 25 60.88 23.78 15.13
CA ASP A 25 61.11 24.37 16.45
C ASP A 25 62.53 24.16 16.98
N LYS A 26 63.35 23.36 16.30
CA LYS A 26 64.72 22.99 16.72
C LYS A 26 64.78 22.43 18.14
N VAL A 27 63.74 21.70 18.57
CA VAL A 27 63.64 21.18 19.95
C VAL A 27 64.84 20.27 20.28
N GLY A 28 65.38 19.58 19.27
CA GLY A 28 66.54 18.71 19.44
C GLY A 28 67.81 19.41 19.93
N ASP A 29 67.94 20.73 19.75
CA ASP A 29 69.08 21.49 20.28
C ASP A 29 69.10 21.49 21.82
N ALA A 30 67.93 21.40 22.46
CA ALA A 30 67.78 21.40 23.91
C ALA A 30 67.68 19.99 24.51
N VAL A 31 67.02 19.05 23.82
CA VAL A 31 66.68 17.73 24.38
C VAL A 31 67.34 16.54 23.67
N GLY A 32 68.15 16.80 22.65
CA GLY A 32 68.84 15.77 21.86
C GLY A 32 67.95 15.08 20.82
N THR A 33 68.26 13.83 20.49
CA THR A 33 67.54 13.07 19.45
C THR A 33 66.12 12.73 19.88
N ILE A 34 65.12 13.18 19.11
CA ILE A 34 63.70 12.96 19.38
C ILE A 34 63.12 11.96 18.38
N GLY A 35 62.45 10.93 18.88
CA GLY A 35 61.65 10.01 18.05
C GLY A 35 60.19 10.44 17.96
N VAL A 36 59.51 10.07 16.87
CA VAL A 36 58.04 10.08 16.79
C VAL A 36 57.55 8.73 16.27
N SER A 37 56.74 8.04 17.06
CA SER A 37 56.11 6.77 16.68
C SER A 37 54.60 6.83 16.71
N ALA A 38 53.99 5.88 16.01
CA ALA A 38 52.60 5.55 16.20
C ALA A 38 52.47 4.05 16.50
N GLY A 39 52.13 3.70 17.73
CA GLY A 39 52.05 2.31 18.16
C GLY A 39 51.63 2.15 19.62
N PRO A 40 51.36 0.91 20.05
CA PRO A 40 50.97 0.60 21.43
C PRO A 40 51.99 1.11 22.46
N PRO A 41 51.57 1.74 23.58
CA PRO A 41 52.48 2.29 24.57
C PRO A 41 53.46 1.29 25.20
N ASP A 42 53.07 0.02 25.35
CA ASP A 42 53.90 -1.07 25.86
C ASP A 42 55.12 -1.40 24.97
N GLN A 43 55.04 -1.06 23.68
CA GLN A 43 56.11 -1.32 22.73
C GLN A 43 57.12 -0.18 22.62
N VAL A 44 56.86 0.95 23.27
CA VAL A 44 57.74 2.14 23.21
C VAL A 44 58.98 1.94 24.08
N VAL A 45 58.80 1.49 25.33
CA VAL A 45 59.89 1.21 26.26
C VAL A 45 60.12 -0.30 26.29
N LYS A 46 61.16 -0.76 25.59
CA LYS A 46 61.49 -2.19 25.56
C LYS A 46 62.16 -2.63 26.87
N PRO A 47 61.94 -3.87 27.34
CA PRO A 47 62.65 -4.41 28.51
C PRO A 47 64.16 -4.27 28.35
N ASN A 48 64.84 -3.87 29.43
CA ASN A 48 66.30 -3.69 29.47
C ASN A 48 66.87 -2.64 28.50
N GLN A 49 66.05 -1.70 28.01
CA GLN A 49 66.50 -0.56 27.24
C GLN A 49 66.24 0.75 27.99
N ALA A 50 67.10 1.74 27.79
CA ALA A 50 66.88 3.08 28.30
C ALA A 50 65.61 3.68 27.70
N GLU A 51 64.88 4.47 28.50
CA GLU A 51 63.67 5.15 28.04
C GLU A 51 64.02 6.14 26.91
N PRO A 52 63.44 6.00 25.70
CA PRO A 52 63.77 6.87 24.58
C PRO A 52 63.05 8.22 24.71
N THR A 53 63.72 9.31 24.34
CA THR A 53 63.11 10.63 24.15
C THR A 53 62.20 10.61 22.93
N ARG A 54 60.87 10.57 23.13
CA ARG A 54 59.91 10.28 22.06
C ARG A 54 58.51 10.83 22.31
N VAL A 55 57.84 11.24 21.23
CA VAL A 55 56.39 11.42 21.18
C VAL A 55 55.74 10.18 20.54
N ASN A 56 54.75 9.59 21.20
CA ASN A 56 54.00 8.45 20.69
C ASN A 56 52.53 8.82 20.45
N ILE A 57 51.98 8.42 19.31
CA ILE A 57 50.59 8.63 18.93
C ILE A 57 49.91 7.26 18.82
N TYR A 58 48.92 6.98 19.65
CA TYR A 58 48.27 5.67 19.66
C TYR A 58 46.77 5.77 19.37
N LEU A 59 46.32 5.15 18.28
CA LEU A 59 44.89 5.00 17.97
C LEU A 59 44.29 3.93 18.89
N HIS A 60 43.70 4.34 20.00
CA HIS A 60 43.20 3.43 21.03
C HIS A 60 41.72 3.05 20.85
N GLN A 61 40.95 3.89 20.17
CA GLN A 61 39.52 3.66 19.94
C GLN A 61 39.07 4.24 18.59
N VAL A 62 38.11 3.56 17.95
CA VAL A 62 37.41 4.03 16.76
C VAL A 62 35.92 3.95 17.02
N THR A 63 35.19 5.06 16.84
CA THR A 63 33.73 5.09 17.03
C THR A 63 33.02 5.62 15.80
N PRO A 64 31.75 5.22 15.56
CA PRO A 64 30.93 5.85 14.53
C PRO A 64 30.75 7.35 14.80
N ASN A 65 30.91 8.17 13.78
CA ASN A 65 30.70 9.61 13.92
C ASN A 65 29.20 9.94 14.08
N ALA A 66 28.82 10.62 15.16
CA ALA A 66 27.43 10.89 15.49
C ALA A 66 26.71 11.80 14.49
N ALA A 67 27.41 12.77 13.89
CA ALA A 67 26.83 13.69 12.93
C ALA A 67 26.60 13.03 11.56
N TRP A 68 27.48 12.10 11.16
CA TRP A 68 27.45 11.50 9.83
C TRP A 68 26.82 10.11 9.76
N ARG A 69 26.71 9.37 10.88
CA ARG A 69 26.18 7.99 10.88
C ARG A 69 24.75 7.85 10.35
N ASN A 70 23.95 8.92 10.35
CA ASN A 70 22.54 8.94 9.96
C ASN A 70 22.27 9.74 8.67
N VAL A 71 23.31 10.20 7.96
CA VAL A 71 23.15 11.00 6.72
C VAL A 71 22.45 10.19 5.62
N GLY A 72 22.50 8.86 5.69
CA GLY A 72 21.69 7.98 4.87
C GLY A 72 21.63 6.57 5.43
N LEU A 73 20.72 5.77 4.90
CA LEU A 73 20.68 4.33 5.12
C LEU A 73 21.09 3.63 3.83
N PRO A 74 21.82 2.50 3.91
CA PRO A 74 22.01 1.64 2.76
C PRO A 74 20.64 1.07 2.36
N THR A 75 20.17 1.40 1.15
CA THR A 75 18.87 0.93 0.64
C THR A 75 19.05 0.12 -0.63
N ARG A 76 18.12 -0.82 -0.83
CA ARG A 76 18.06 -1.68 -2.01
C ARG A 76 16.68 -1.61 -2.64
N ASP A 77 16.62 -1.85 -3.95
CA ASP A 77 15.36 -1.99 -4.66
C ASP A 77 14.72 -3.36 -4.42
N SER A 78 13.55 -3.59 -5.00
CA SER A 78 12.83 -4.87 -4.93
C SER A 78 13.57 -6.02 -5.62
N ARG A 79 14.59 -5.75 -6.43
CA ARG A 79 15.46 -6.74 -7.10
C ARG A 79 16.76 -6.99 -6.32
N GLY A 80 16.97 -6.28 -5.21
CA GLY A 80 18.17 -6.37 -4.38
C GLY A 80 19.34 -5.51 -4.86
N ASP A 81 19.18 -4.68 -5.90
CA ASP A 81 20.22 -3.76 -6.36
C ASP A 81 20.40 -2.58 -5.38
N VAL A 82 21.62 -2.07 -5.23
CA VAL A 82 21.92 -0.95 -4.32
C VAL A 82 21.40 0.37 -4.91
N ILE A 83 20.50 1.03 -4.18
CA ILE A 83 19.98 2.37 -4.51
C ILE A 83 20.78 3.46 -3.79
N SER A 84 21.18 3.21 -2.55
CA SER A 84 21.97 4.15 -1.74
C SER A 84 23.02 3.39 -0.96
N ALA A 85 24.23 3.96 -0.91
CA ALA A 85 25.33 3.45 -0.11
C ALA A 85 26.05 4.66 0.53
N PRO A 86 25.68 5.04 1.76
CA PRO A 86 26.37 6.11 2.48
C PRO A 86 27.80 5.68 2.87
N PRO A 87 28.76 6.61 2.99
CA PRO A 87 30.11 6.30 3.48
C PRO A 87 30.10 5.90 4.96
N LEU A 88 31.04 5.04 5.35
CA LEU A 88 31.29 4.72 6.75
C LEU A 88 32.00 5.92 7.39
N ALA A 89 31.30 6.59 8.32
CA ALA A 89 31.81 7.76 9.01
C ALA A 89 32.35 7.43 10.40
N LEU A 90 33.62 7.77 10.64
CA LEU A 90 34.36 7.39 11.83
C LEU A 90 34.95 8.61 12.54
N THR A 91 35.07 8.47 13.86
CA THR A 91 35.85 9.34 14.73
C THR A 91 36.99 8.50 15.29
N LEU A 92 38.23 8.97 15.11
CA LEU A 92 39.44 8.27 15.54
C LEU A 92 39.95 8.89 16.83
N HIS A 93 40.14 8.08 17.87
CA HIS A 93 40.56 8.54 19.19
C HIS A 93 42.03 8.20 19.43
N TYR A 94 42.86 9.23 19.52
CA TYR A 94 44.30 9.11 19.70
C TYR A 94 44.72 9.47 21.12
N LEU A 95 45.69 8.74 21.66
CA LEU A 95 46.47 9.12 22.83
C LEU A 95 47.82 9.65 22.37
N VAL A 96 48.14 10.88 22.75
CA VAL A 96 49.44 11.49 22.53
C VAL A 96 50.21 11.44 23.84
N THR A 97 51.29 10.66 23.86
CA THR A 97 52.08 10.38 25.06
C THR A 97 53.54 10.72 24.82
N THR A 98 54.18 11.36 25.79
CA THR A 98 55.61 11.67 25.75
C THR A 98 56.40 10.75 26.67
N PHE A 99 57.51 10.23 26.16
CA PHE A 99 58.47 9.38 26.87
C PHE A 99 59.81 10.10 26.90
N ALA A 100 60.45 10.12 28.07
CA ALA A 100 61.82 10.60 28.27
C ALA A 100 62.31 10.14 29.65
N ALA A 101 63.62 9.97 29.80
CA ALA A 101 64.22 9.66 31.09
C ALA A 101 64.12 10.84 32.09
N ASP A 102 64.14 12.08 31.59
CA ASP A 102 63.98 13.30 32.38
C ASP A 102 62.54 13.85 32.27
N MET A 103 61.94 14.20 33.41
CA MET A 103 60.55 14.68 33.47
C MET A 103 60.34 15.99 32.70
N TYR A 104 61.28 16.94 32.80
CA TYR A 104 61.16 18.24 32.14
C TYR A 104 61.33 18.10 30.63
N VAL A 105 62.17 17.16 30.19
CA VAL A 105 62.27 16.82 28.77
C VAL A 105 60.94 16.28 28.24
N ALA A 106 60.27 15.40 28.98
CA ALA A 106 58.94 14.91 28.60
C ALA A 106 57.90 16.04 28.53
N GLU A 107 57.89 16.96 29.50
CA GLU A 107 56.97 18.10 29.53
C GLU A 107 57.24 19.12 28.42
N VAL A 108 58.51 19.39 28.11
CA VAL A 108 58.91 20.24 26.98
C VAL A 108 58.43 19.64 25.67
N LEU A 109 58.67 18.35 25.44
CA LEU A 109 58.16 17.65 24.26
C LEU A 109 56.63 17.72 24.16
N LEU A 110 55.94 17.59 25.29
CA LEU A 110 54.49 17.66 25.32
C LEU A 110 54.01 19.07 24.95
N GLY A 111 54.61 20.11 25.54
CA GLY A 111 54.28 21.50 25.24
C GLY A 111 54.43 21.85 23.76
N HIS A 112 55.54 21.46 23.14
CA HIS A 112 55.75 21.63 21.70
C HIS A 112 54.73 20.85 20.88
N THR A 113 54.49 19.59 21.23
CA THR A 113 53.52 18.74 20.53
C THR A 113 52.11 19.31 20.57
N LEU A 114 51.66 19.77 21.73
CA LEU A 114 50.33 20.37 21.89
C LEU A 114 50.20 21.66 21.09
N ARG A 115 51.24 22.49 21.04
CA ARG A 115 51.26 23.70 20.20
C ARG A 115 51.14 23.36 18.72
N ILE A 116 51.94 22.39 18.24
CA ILE A 116 51.92 21.93 16.85
C ILE A 116 50.53 21.42 16.47
N LEU A 117 49.90 20.58 17.30
CA LEU A 117 48.57 20.03 17.04
C LEU A 117 47.47 21.10 17.12
N HIS A 118 47.63 22.11 17.99
CA HIS A 118 46.70 23.22 18.11
C HIS A 118 46.76 24.15 16.89
N GLU A 119 47.95 24.53 16.46
CA GLU A 119 48.16 25.39 15.28
C GLU A 119 47.73 24.68 13.97
N ASN A 120 47.79 23.35 13.95
CA ASN A 120 47.41 22.51 12.80
C ASN A 120 46.14 21.69 13.07
N ALA A 121 45.22 22.21 13.89
CA ALA A 121 44.01 21.49 14.29
C ALA A 121 43.08 21.13 13.12
N VAL A 122 43.19 21.80 11.97
CA VAL A 122 42.49 21.42 10.74
C VAL A 122 43.50 20.84 9.75
N LEU A 123 43.36 19.55 9.44
CA LEU A 123 44.18 18.88 8.45
C LEU A 123 43.75 19.33 7.06
N THR A 124 44.43 20.35 6.54
CA THR A 124 44.18 20.87 5.19
C THR A 124 44.52 19.81 4.13
N ARG A 125 43.84 19.86 2.97
CA ARG A 125 44.07 18.90 1.88
C ARG A 125 45.53 18.90 1.43
N GLU A 126 46.16 20.07 1.41
CA GLU A 126 47.57 20.23 1.06
C GLU A 126 48.51 19.62 2.10
N ALA A 127 48.24 19.84 3.39
CA ALA A 127 49.01 19.22 4.48
C ALA A 127 48.89 17.69 4.43
N VAL A 128 47.69 17.15 4.18
CA VAL A 128 47.48 15.72 3.99
C VAL A 128 48.31 15.20 2.81
N ARG A 129 48.18 15.80 1.62
CA ARG A 129 48.93 15.36 0.43
C ARG A 129 50.43 15.37 0.65
N ARG A 130 50.97 16.43 1.25
CA ARG A 130 52.39 16.56 1.58
C ARG A 130 52.84 15.45 2.54
N ALA A 131 52.09 15.23 3.61
CA ALA A 131 52.44 14.24 4.62
C ALA A 131 52.25 12.79 4.16
N LEU A 132 51.44 12.56 3.12
CA LEU A 132 51.24 11.24 2.54
C LEU A 132 52.32 10.80 1.54
N VAL A 133 53.29 11.67 1.21
CA VAL A 133 54.47 11.30 0.39
C VAL A 133 55.49 10.59 1.28
N PRO A 134 55.64 9.25 1.18
CA PRO A 134 56.48 8.51 2.11
C PRO A 134 57.98 8.74 1.81
N PRO A 135 58.85 8.74 2.84
CA PRO A 135 60.30 8.85 2.64
C PRO A 135 60.92 7.60 2.00
N SER A 136 60.20 6.48 2.01
CA SER A 136 60.59 5.24 1.32
C SER A 136 59.39 4.57 0.66
N ALA A 137 59.58 4.12 -0.58
CA ALA A 137 58.56 3.42 -1.33
C ALA A 137 58.35 2.00 -0.77
N SER A 138 57.12 1.69 -0.39
CA SER A 138 56.67 0.35 -0.06
C SER A 138 55.23 0.18 -0.55
N ALA A 139 54.80 -1.07 -0.83
CA ALA A 139 53.44 -1.32 -1.31
C ALA A 139 52.37 -0.77 -0.35
N LEU A 140 52.61 -0.83 0.96
CA LEU A 140 51.71 -0.27 1.97
C LEU A 140 51.68 1.26 1.90
N ASN A 141 52.85 1.91 1.82
CA ASN A 141 52.90 3.38 1.77
C ASN A 141 52.23 3.92 0.50
N SER A 142 52.41 3.26 -0.65
CA SER A 142 51.72 3.63 -1.89
C SER A 142 50.20 3.46 -1.78
N ALA A 143 49.72 2.42 -1.08
CA ALA A 143 48.29 2.24 -0.84
C ALA A 143 47.70 3.31 0.12
N ILE A 144 48.49 3.75 1.11
CA ILE A 144 48.14 4.83 2.03
C ILE A 144 48.12 6.19 1.31
N GLU A 145 49.09 6.45 0.44
CA GLU A 145 49.13 7.63 -0.42
C GLU A 145 47.89 7.68 -1.33
N ALA A 146 47.55 6.55 -1.96
CA ALA A 146 46.34 6.39 -2.77
C ALA A 146 45.04 6.26 -1.95
N SER A 147 45.07 6.54 -0.64
CA SER A 147 43.88 6.42 0.21
C SER A 147 42.77 7.40 -0.14
N GLY A 148 43.07 8.49 -0.85
CA GLY A 148 42.08 9.51 -1.22
C GLY A 148 41.57 10.36 -0.06
N LEU A 149 42.24 10.29 1.10
CA LEU A 149 41.89 11.01 2.33
C LEU A 149 41.75 12.53 2.10
N ALA A 150 42.65 13.11 1.31
CA ALA A 150 42.66 14.53 0.97
C ALA A 150 41.47 14.96 0.10
N ASP A 151 40.76 14.01 -0.53
CA ASP A 151 39.67 14.25 -1.49
C ASP A 151 38.30 13.89 -0.91
N GLN A 152 38.21 13.57 0.38
CA GLN A 152 36.93 13.38 1.05
C GLN A 152 36.18 14.72 1.15
N ILE A 153 34.86 14.67 1.35
CA ILE A 153 34.02 15.89 1.35
C ILE A 153 34.35 16.84 2.53
N GLU A 154 34.56 16.28 3.72
CA GLU A 154 34.91 17.02 4.95
C GLU A 154 36.41 17.11 5.20
N LEU A 155 36.87 18.19 5.84
CA LEU A 155 38.22 18.26 6.37
C LEU A 155 38.28 17.57 7.73
N ILE A 156 39.42 16.96 8.04
CA ILE A 156 39.64 16.32 9.33
C ILE A 156 40.08 17.39 10.33
N LYS A 157 39.42 17.40 11.48
CA LYS A 157 39.64 18.32 12.59
C LYS A 157 40.12 17.52 13.79
N LEU A 158 41.16 18.01 14.43
CA LEU A 158 41.73 17.50 15.65
C LEU A 158 41.20 18.32 16.80
N THR A 159 40.57 17.66 17.76
CA THR A 159 40.04 18.29 18.96
C THR A 159 40.63 17.59 20.17
N PRO A 160 41.23 18.31 21.14
CA PRO A 160 41.64 17.70 22.39
C PRO A 160 40.40 17.24 23.17
N THR A 161 40.44 16.02 23.71
CA THR A 161 39.36 15.46 24.52
C THR A 161 39.87 15.18 25.93
N ALA A 162 39.09 15.59 26.93
CA ALA A 162 39.39 15.26 28.32
C ALA A 162 38.93 13.82 28.63
N ILE A 163 39.84 13.01 29.16
CA ILE A 163 39.53 11.69 29.71
C ILE A 163 39.63 11.79 31.23
N ALA A 164 38.64 11.26 31.94
CA ALA A 164 38.65 11.23 33.40
C ALA A 164 39.87 10.43 33.91
N LEU A 165 40.47 10.86 35.02
CA LEU A 165 41.67 10.22 35.57
C LEU A 165 41.49 8.72 35.81
N GLU A 166 40.31 8.31 36.29
CA GLU A 166 39.99 6.91 36.55
C GLU A 166 39.99 6.07 35.25
N ASP A 167 39.41 6.60 34.17
CA ASP A 167 39.39 5.95 32.86
C ASP A 167 40.78 5.91 32.24
N MET A 168 41.54 7.00 32.37
CA MET A 168 42.93 7.04 31.94
C MET A 168 43.78 6.00 32.69
N SER A 169 43.59 5.87 34.01
CA SER A 169 44.24 4.85 34.82
C SER A 169 43.85 3.43 34.38
N ARG A 170 42.57 3.18 34.05
CA ARG A 170 42.10 1.91 33.51
C ARG A 170 42.73 1.57 32.16
N ILE A 171 42.77 2.54 31.25
CA ILE A 171 43.35 2.39 29.91
C ILE A 171 44.83 2.01 30.02
N TRP A 172 45.60 2.73 30.84
CA TRP A 172 47.03 2.43 31.03
C TRP A 172 47.29 1.10 31.73
N SER A 173 46.44 0.73 32.70
CA SER A 173 46.52 -0.59 33.32
C SER A 173 46.30 -1.71 32.30
N ALA A 174 45.35 -1.52 31.37
CA ALA A 174 45.07 -2.48 30.31
C ALA A 174 46.23 -2.63 29.30
N PHE A 175 47.01 -1.56 29.07
CA PHE A 175 48.23 -1.62 28.26
C PHE A 175 49.38 -2.36 28.95
N GLN A 176 49.28 -2.66 30.24
CA GLN A 176 50.37 -3.25 31.03
C GLN A 176 51.66 -2.41 30.94
N ALA A 177 51.50 -1.08 30.81
CA ALA A 177 52.60 -0.12 30.70
C ALA A 177 52.57 0.87 31.86
N HIS A 178 53.74 1.42 32.20
CA HIS A 178 53.83 2.45 33.23
C HIS A 178 53.17 3.75 32.72
N TYR A 179 52.27 4.31 33.53
CA TYR A 179 51.60 5.56 33.21
C TYR A 179 52.60 6.67 32.83
N ARG A 180 52.29 7.41 31.77
CA ARG A 180 53.02 8.59 31.29
C ARG A 180 52.04 9.70 30.98
N THR A 181 52.51 10.94 31.08
CA THR A 181 51.70 12.12 30.75
C THR A 181 51.13 11.98 29.34
N THR A 182 49.81 12.03 29.25
CA THR A 182 49.05 11.71 28.04
C THR A 182 47.94 12.71 27.83
N VAL A 183 47.75 13.15 26.59
CA VAL A 183 46.63 13.97 26.16
C VAL A 183 45.87 13.23 25.08
N ALA A 184 44.54 13.19 25.19
CA ALA A 184 43.70 12.54 24.19
C ALA A 184 43.25 13.54 23.12
N TYR A 185 43.18 13.07 21.87
CA TYR A 185 42.71 13.82 20.72
C TYR A 185 41.71 13.00 19.92
N GLU A 186 40.69 13.66 19.41
CA GLU A 186 39.76 13.12 18.44
C GLU A 186 40.04 13.69 17.05
N ALA A 187 40.15 12.81 16.05
CA ALA A 187 40.17 13.19 14.65
C ALA A 187 38.79 12.92 14.03
N THR A 188 38.11 13.98 13.60
CA THR A 188 36.75 13.92 13.04
C THR A 188 36.62 14.78 11.78
N VAL A 189 35.91 14.37 10.71
CA VAL A 189 35.34 13.05 10.44
C VAL A 189 36.21 12.34 9.41
N VAL A 190 36.38 11.03 9.57
CA VAL A 190 37.02 10.18 8.56
C VAL A 190 35.95 9.38 7.85
N LEU A 191 35.77 9.63 6.56
CA LEU A 191 34.77 8.95 5.73
C LEU A 191 35.46 7.87 4.90
N ILE A 192 34.91 6.66 4.86
CA ILE A 192 35.35 5.56 3.98
C ILE A 192 34.22 5.24 3.01
N ASP A 193 34.51 5.32 1.71
CA ASP A 193 33.50 5.10 0.69
C ASP A 193 33.15 3.61 0.55
N PRO A 194 31.88 3.29 0.25
CA PRO A 194 31.46 1.92 0.00
C PRO A 194 32.01 1.42 -1.33
N ARG A 195 32.28 0.10 -1.40
CA ARG A 195 32.70 -0.56 -2.64
C ARG A 195 31.58 -0.57 -3.71
N ALA A 196 30.33 -0.72 -3.28
CA ALA A 196 29.18 -0.77 -4.18
C ALA A 196 28.70 0.65 -4.49
N LYS A 197 28.61 1.00 -5.77
CA LYS A 197 28.03 2.27 -6.22
C LYS A 197 26.54 2.10 -6.48
N ALA A 198 25.76 3.08 -6.04
CA ALA A 198 24.33 3.15 -6.31
C ALA A 198 24.05 3.21 -7.82
N ARG A 199 23.04 2.48 -8.30
CA ARG A 199 22.54 2.63 -9.66
C ARG A 199 21.56 3.81 -9.70
N PRO A 200 21.73 4.79 -10.61
CA PRO A 200 20.77 5.88 -10.75
C PRO A 200 19.44 5.32 -11.29
N ALA A 201 18.34 5.67 -10.63
CA ALA A 201 17.01 5.38 -11.13
C ALA A 201 16.68 6.29 -12.33
N LEU A 202 15.85 5.80 -13.26
CA LEU A 202 15.30 6.63 -14.32
C LEU A 202 14.35 7.68 -13.71
N PRO A 203 14.35 8.93 -14.20
CA PRO A 203 13.32 9.91 -13.83
C PRO A 203 11.93 9.38 -14.15
N ALA A 204 10.94 9.71 -13.31
CA ALA A 204 9.55 9.41 -13.61
C ALA A 204 9.13 10.14 -14.90
N ALA A 205 8.73 9.39 -15.93
CA ALA A 205 8.40 9.96 -17.24
C ALA A 205 7.10 10.77 -17.22
N ALA A 206 6.11 10.36 -16.41
CA ALA A 206 4.84 11.04 -16.26
C ALA A 206 4.27 10.78 -14.86
N ARG A 207 3.38 11.68 -14.41
CA ARG A 207 2.59 11.52 -13.19
C ARG A 207 1.12 11.51 -13.59
N ALA A 208 0.45 10.37 -13.47
CA ALA A 208 -0.99 10.25 -13.73
C ALA A 208 -1.75 10.31 -12.40
N VAL A 209 -2.10 11.53 -11.97
CA VAL A 209 -2.86 11.77 -10.75
C VAL A 209 -4.24 12.30 -11.14
N PHE A 210 -5.30 11.60 -10.70
CA PHE A 210 -6.68 11.96 -10.97
C PHE A 210 -7.33 12.44 -9.67
N GLY A 211 -8.00 13.60 -9.71
CA GLY A 211 -8.67 14.18 -8.54
C GLY A 211 -9.94 14.91 -8.96
N GLU A 212 -11.03 14.65 -8.24
CA GLU A 212 -12.35 15.24 -8.51
C GLU A 212 -13.13 15.39 -7.20
N THR A 213 -14.04 16.37 -7.16
CA THR A 213 -14.98 16.54 -6.06
C THR A 213 -16.00 15.40 -6.04
N LEU A 214 -16.18 14.76 -4.89
CA LEU A 214 -17.20 13.72 -4.72
C LEU A 214 -18.60 14.35 -4.68
N ALA A 215 -19.32 14.29 -5.80
CA ALA A 215 -20.73 14.63 -5.89
C ALA A 215 -21.54 13.34 -6.01
N LEU A 216 -21.96 12.78 -4.88
CA LEU A 216 -22.71 11.51 -4.87
C LEU A 216 -24.11 11.70 -5.47
N PRO A 217 -24.53 10.86 -6.43
CA PRO A 217 -25.93 10.79 -6.86
C PRO A 217 -26.81 10.31 -5.70
N GLU A 218 -28.05 10.79 -5.62
CA GLU A 218 -29.00 10.39 -4.59
C GLU A 218 -30.35 10.08 -5.22
N ILE A 219 -30.81 8.83 -5.09
CA ILE A 219 -32.12 8.39 -5.57
C ILE A 219 -33.15 8.69 -4.48
N ALA A 220 -34.13 9.51 -4.81
CA ALA A 220 -35.28 9.79 -3.95
C ALA A 220 -36.41 8.77 -4.18
N ARG A 221 -36.74 8.46 -5.45
CA ARG A 221 -37.83 7.54 -5.81
C ARG A 221 -37.58 6.83 -7.15
N THR A 222 -38.20 5.66 -7.28
CA THR A 222 -38.29 4.86 -8.50
C THR A 222 -39.77 4.56 -8.78
N GLY A 223 -40.20 4.56 -10.05
CA GLY A 223 -41.60 4.29 -10.40
C GLY A 223 -41.89 4.52 -11.88
N ALA A 224 -43.16 4.40 -12.29
CA ALA A 224 -43.55 4.77 -13.64
C ALA A 224 -43.47 6.32 -13.83
N PRO A 225 -43.08 6.82 -15.02
CA PRO A 225 -42.89 8.25 -15.28
C PRO A 225 -44.12 9.12 -15.01
N ASP A 226 -45.30 8.66 -15.43
CA ASP A 226 -46.53 9.45 -15.38
C ASP A 226 -47.29 9.30 -14.05
N ASP A 227 -47.18 8.13 -13.41
CA ASP A 227 -47.78 7.83 -12.11
C ASP A 227 -46.80 7.01 -11.26
N PRO A 228 -46.10 7.62 -10.29
CA PRO A 228 -45.15 6.93 -9.44
C PRO A 228 -45.76 5.82 -8.57
N GLN A 229 -47.08 5.78 -8.40
CA GLN A 229 -47.77 4.71 -7.66
C GLN A 229 -48.30 3.61 -8.58
N ALA A 230 -48.25 3.81 -9.90
CA ALA A 230 -48.64 2.79 -10.85
C ALA A 230 -47.71 1.57 -10.76
N PRO A 231 -48.25 0.37 -10.97
CA PRO A 231 -47.42 -0.83 -11.05
C PRO A 231 -46.41 -0.72 -12.19
N VAL A 232 -45.13 -0.90 -11.89
CA VAL A 232 -44.07 -1.01 -12.90
C VAL A 232 -43.96 -2.46 -13.35
N THR A 233 -44.13 -2.69 -14.64
CA THR A 233 -43.90 -3.97 -15.30
C THR A 233 -42.54 -3.98 -15.98
N THR A 234 -42.09 -5.17 -16.36
CA THR A 234 -40.76 -5.37 -16.94
C THR A 234 -40.60 -4.85 -18.36
N GLU A 235 -41.67 -4.35 -18.98
CA GLU A 235 -41.66 -3.74 -20.32
C GLU A 235 -41.79 -2.21 -20.28
N ASP A 236 -41.94 -1.62 -19.09
CA ASP A 236 -42.20 -0.19 -18.96
C ASP A 236 -40.94 0.67 -19.04
N MET A 237 -41.16 1.96 -19.27
CA MET A 237 -40.17 2.99 -18.98
C MET A 237 -40.12 3.19 -17.46
N LEU A 238 -38.94 3.08 -16.85
CA LEU A 238 -38.73 3.42 -15.45
C LEU A 238 -38.29 4.88 -15.32
N ALA A 239 -38.89 5.63 -14.40
CA ALA A 239 -38.36 6.91 -13.93
C ALA A 239 -37.62 6.72 -12.59
N VAL A 240 -36.38 7.19 -12.54
CA VAL A 240 -35.56 7.29 -11.33
C VAL A 240 -35.38 8.77 -11.03
N THR A 241 -35.97 9.26 -9.95
CA THR A 241 -35.94 10.68 -9.58
C THR A 241 -35.09 10.92 -8.34
N GLY A 242 -34.45 12.08 -8.27
CA GLY A 242 -33.49 12.36 -7.21
C GLY A 242 -32.62 13.58 -7.50
N ALA A 243 -31.40 13.57 -6.98
CA ALA A 243 -30.44 14.65 -7.15
C ALA A 243 -29.13 14.13 -7.74
N ARG A 244 -28.55 14.91 -8.66
CA ARG A 244 -27.22 14.65 -9.26
C ARG A 244 -27.15 13.28 -9.95
N LEU A 245 -28.26 12.79 -10.50
CA LEU A 245 -28.34 11.46 -11.09
C LEU A 245 -27.57 11.36 -12.41
N LEU A 246 -27.62 12.39 -13.24
CA LEU A 246 -26.90 12.44 -14.53
C LEU A 246 -25.63 13.30 -14.40
N ALA A 247 -24.46 12.70 -14.56
CA ALA A 247 -23.17 13.41 -14.51
C ALA A 247 -22.44 13.44 -15.86
N SER A 248 -22.60 12.39 -16.67
CA SER A 248 -22.01 12.33 -18.01
C SER A 248 -22.82 11.37 -18.90
N ALA A 249 -22.47 11.29 -20.19
CA ALA A 249 -23.04 10.29 -21.10
C ALA A 249 -22.76 8.84 -20.67
N ASN A 250 -21.79 8.63 -19.77
CA ASN A 250 -21.42 7.30 -19.26
C ASN A 250 -22.16 6.95 -17.97
N THR A 251 -23.09 7.76 -17.46
CA THR A 251 -23.89 7.39 -16.28
C THR A 251 -24.58 6.04 -16.53
N VAL A 252 -24.53 5.14 -15.54
CA VAL A 252 -25.14 3.82 -15.59
C VAL A 252 -26.19 3.71 -14.50
N VAL A 253 -27.33 3.09 -14.81
CA VAL A 253 -28.31 2.65 -13.83
C VAL A 253 -28.23 1.14 -13.73
N ARG A 254 -27.84 0.64 -12.56
CA ARG A 254 -27.78 -0.78 -12.23
C ARG A 254 -29.10 -1.19 -11.59
N ILE A 255 -29.81 -2.14 -12.21
CA ILE A 255 -31.06 -2.73 -11.72
C ILE A 255 -30.82 -4.22 -11.49
N GLY A 256 -30.72 -4.63 -10.22
CA GLY A 256 -30.23 -5.96 -9.85
C GLY A 256 -28.83 -6.18 -10.45
N ASP A 257 -28.70 -7.23 -11.28
CA ASP A 257 -27.46 -7.59 -11.95
C ASP A 257 -27.33 -7.01 -13.38
N THR A 258 -28.24 -6.10 -13.76
CA THR A 258 -28.27 -5.53 -15.12
C THR A 258 -27.89 -4.06 -15.15
N ASP A 259 -26.92 -3.71 -15.99
CA ASP A 259 -26.49 -2.33 -16.22
C ASP A 259 -27.18 -1.75 -17.44
N ARG A 260 -27.68 -0.51 -17.31
CA ARG A 260 -28.38 0.19 -18.38
C ARG A 260 -27.95 1.64 -18.48
N ALA A 261 -27.90 2.15 -19.71
CA ALA A 261 -27.75 3.57 -19.96
C ALA A 261 -29.12 4.28 -19.78
N PRO A 262 -29.15 5.48 -19.19
CA PRO A 262 -30.33 6.34 -19.23
C PRO A 262 -30.71 6.69 -20.68
N ALA A 263 -32.01 6.88 -20.91
CA ALA A 263 -32.54 7.35 -22.18
C ALA A 263 -32.04 8.79 -22.48
N PRO A 264 -31.91 9.19 -23.75
CA PRO A 264 -31.34 10.48 -24.14
C PRO A 264 -32.09 11.72 -23.61
N ASP A 265 -33.37 11.59 -23.25
CA ASP A 265 -34.20 12.65 -22.68
C ASP A 265 -34.09 12.76 -21.15
N SER A 266 -33.23 11.97 -20.52
CA SER A 266 -32.93 12.01 -19.08
C SER A 266 -32.31 13.35 -18.67
N ARG A 267 -32.55 13.72 -17.41
CA ARG A 267 -32.13 14.99 -16.79
C ARG A 267 -31.33 14.73 -15.50
N PRO A 268 -30.60 15.72 -14.97
CA PRO A 268 -29.84 15.56 -13.72
C PRO A 268 -30.66 15.16 -12.48
N ASP A 269 -31.98 15.35 -12.51
CA ASP A 269 -32.93 15.05 -11.44
C ASP A 269 -33.91 13.90 -11.76
N GLU A 270 -33.97 13.45 -13.02
CA GLU A 270 -34.83 12.35 -13.47
C GLU A 270 -34.13 11.56 -14.58
N LEU A 271 -33.77 10.31 -14.29
CA LEU A 271 -33.31 9.36 -15.31
C LEU A 271 -34.49 8.53 -15.80
N ARG A 272 -34.55 8.32 -17.11
CA ARG A 272 -35.50 7.42 -17.77
C ARG A 272 -34.75 6.18 -18.22
N VAL A 273 -35.22 4.99 -17.84
CA VAL A 273 -34.52 3.73 -18.12
C VAL A 273 -35.49 2.74 -18.74
N ASP A 274 -35.25 2.38 -20.00
CA ASP A 274 -36.11 1.43 -20.72
C ASP A 274 -35.87 0.07 -20.09
N LEU A 275 -36.91 -0.61 -19.60
CA LEU A 275 -36.81 -1.96 -19.02
C LEU A 275 -36.97 -3.06 -20.08
N ALA A 276 -37.49 -2.73 -21.27
CA ALA A 276 -37.70 -3.66 -22.37
C ALA A 276 -36.41 -3.95 -23.18
N ALA A 277 -35.47 -3.00 -23.22
CA ALA A 277 -34.16 -3.18 -23.85
C ALA A 277 -33.35 -4.32 -23.20
N ALA A 278 -32.35 -4.91 -23.88
CA ALA A 278 -31.47 -5.90 -23.27
C ALA A 278 -30.25 -5.22 -22.58
N PRO A 279 -29.72 -5.74 -21.46
CA PRO A 279 -30.11 -6.97 -20.75
C PRO A 279 -31.30 -6.79 -19.79
N ARG A 280 -32.32 -7.65 -19.94
CA ARG A 280 -33.54 -7.87 -19.14
C ARG A 280 -33.42 -7.87 -17.59
N PRO A 281 -33.83 -6.89 -16.73
CA PRO A 281 -33.85 -7.19 -15.29
C PRO A 281 -34.91 -8.25 -14.99
N ARG A 282 -34.65 -9.05 -13.96
CA ARG A 282 -35.60 -10.07 -13.48
C ARG A 282 -36.83 -9.40 -12.86
N ALA A 283 -37.98 -10.07 -12.92
CA ALA A 283 -39.15 -9.65 -12.16
C ALA A 283 -38.91 -9.86 -10.65
N GLY A 284 -39.75 -9.26 -9.80
CA GLY A 284 -39.60 -9.29 -8.35
C GLY A 284 -39.03 -7.99 -7.79
N VAL A 285 -38.50 -8.07 -6.56
CA VAL A 285 -37.87 -6.93 -5.88
C VAL A 285 -36.44 -6.79 -6.40
N GLN A 286 -36.15 -5.65 -7.03
CA GLN A 286 -34.82 -5.31 -7.56
C GLN A 286 -34.23 -4.11 -6.81
N SER A 287 -32.92 -4.09 -6.63
CA SER A 287 -32.19 -2.88 -6.22
C SER A 287 -31.92 -2.00 -7.42
N VAL A 288 -32.02 -0.68 -7.26
CA VAL A 288 -31.67 0.32 -8.26
C VAL A 288 -30.58 1.21 -7.71
N THR A 289 -29.51 1.38 -8.48
CA THR A 289 -28.35 2.19 -8.11
C THR A 289 -27.89 2.99 -9.32
N VAL A 290 -27.52 4.25 -9.12
CA VAL A 290 -26.92 5.10 -10.15
C VAL A 290 -25.41 5.14 -9.94
N ILE A 291 -24.67 4.86 -11.01
CA ILE A 291 -23.22 4.79 -11.04
C ILE A 291 -22.71 5.88 -11.98
N HIS A 292 -21.71 6.64 -11.54
CA HIS A 292 -20.94 7.52 -12.41
C HIS A 292 -19.55 6.90 -12.63
N PRO A 293 -19.32 6.24 -13.77
CA PRO A 293 -18.03 5.64 -14.09
C PRO A 293 -16.96 6.70 -14.27
N ARG A 294 -15.72 6.34 -13.94
CA ARG A 294 -14.54 7.20 -14.11
C ARG A 294 -13.60 6.63 -15.14
N GLN A 295 -13.16 7.48 -16.06
CA GLN A 295 -12.17 7.12 -17.07
C GLN A 295 -10.77 7.34 -16.49
N MET A 296 -10.02 6.26 -16.26
CA MET A 296 -8.68 6.29 -15.67
C MET A 296 -7.66 5.48 -16.50
N GLY A 297 -6.40 5.93 -16.48
CA GLY A 297 -5.28 5.29 -17.17
C GLY A 297 -4.98 5.86 -18.56
N GLU A 298 -3.91 5.33 -19.17
CA GLU A 298 -3.51 5.60 -20.55
C GLU A 298 -3.31 4.26 -21.27
N PRO A 299 -4.20 3.86 -22.19
CA PRO A 299 -5.44 4.54 -22.60
C PRO A 299 -6.49 4.57 -21.48
N ALA A 300 -7.44 5.50 -21.59
CA ALA A 300 -8.49 5.67 -20.61
C ALA A 300 -9.42 4.43 -20.58
N THR A 301 -9.60 3.87 -19.39
CA THR A 301 -10.49 2.73 -19.12
C THR A 301 -11.55 3.13 -18.11
N ALA A 302 -12.77 2.60 -18.23
CA ALA A 302 -13.84 2.86 -17.28
C ALA A 302 -13.63 2.07 -15.99
N HIS A 303 -13.71 2.75 -14.86
CA HIS A 303 -13.73 2.17 -13.51
C HIS A 303 -15.03 2.59 -12.84
N GLU A 304 -15.53 1.76 -11.93
CA GLU A 304 -16.67 2.18 -11.12
C GLU A 304 -16.24 3.36 -10.24
N GLY A 305 -16.93 4.49 -10.39
CA GLY A 305 -16.58 5.74 -9.72
C GLY A 305 -17.39 5.93 -8.45
N VAL A 306 -18.37 6.84 -8.51
CA VAL A 306 -19.28 7.08 -7.38
C VAL A 306 -20.62 6.40 -7.61
N PHE A 307 -21.26 6.00 -6.51
CA PHE A 307 -22.53 5.29 -6.50
C PHE A 307 -23.54 6.06 -5.65
N SER A 308 -24.82 5.92 -5.99
CA SER A 308 -25.92 6.41 -5.16
C SER A 308 -26.20 5.48 -3.97
N ASN A 309 -27.14 5.88 -3.13
CA ASN A 309 -27.90 4.93 -2.32
C ASN A 309 -28.62 3.90 -3.23
N ALA A 310 -28.94 2.74 -2.65
CA ALA A 310 -29.79 1.75 -3.30
C ALA A 310 -31.26 2.06 -3.04
N ALA A 311 -32.08 2.08 -4.09
CA ALA A 311 -33.54 2.17 -3.99
C ALA A 311 -34.17 0.81 -4.35
N ALA A 312 -35.28 0.46 -3.70
CA ALA A 312 -36.03 -0.74 -4.05
C ALA A 312 -36.98 -0.45 -5.21
N LEU A 313 -37.08 -1.37 -6.16
CA LEU A 313 -38.02 -1.36 -7.27
C LEU A 313 -38.77 -2.68 -7.31
N ILE A 314 -40.09 -2.62 -7.28
CA ILE A 314 -40.94 -3.82 -7.41
C ILE A 314 -41.31 -3.95 -8.90
N LEU A 315 -40.61 -4.81 -9.62
CA LEU A 315 -40.93 -5.15 -11.00
C LEU A 315 -41.96 -6.28 -11.02
N ARG A 316 -43.18 -5.98 -11.44
CA ARG A 316 -44.24 -7.00 -11.47
C ARG A 316 -44.00 -7.99 -12.60
N PRO A 317 -44.08 -9.31 -12.32
CA PRO A 317 -44.00 -10.32 -13.36
C PRO A 317 -45.23 -10.23 -14.29
N ALA A 318 -45.07 -10.68 -15.52
CA ALA A 318 -46.16 -10.85 -16.47
C ALA A 318 -46.22 -12.32 -16.91
N VAL A 319 -47.43 -12.89 -16.88
CA VAL A 319 -47.70 -14.25 -17.32
C VAL A 319 -48.12 -14.19 -18.79
N THR A 320 -47.39 -14.90 -19.65
CA THR A 320 -47.64 -14.94 -21.10
C THR A 320 -48.36 -16.21 -21.53
N GLY A 321 -48.29 -17.27 -20.74
CA GLY A 321 -48.91 -18.55 -21.01
C GLY A 321 -49.12 -19.36 -19.73
N VAL A 322 -50.17 -20.18 -19.72
CA VAL A 322 -50.43 -21.15 -18.66
C VAL A 322 -50.85 -22.46 -19.32
N VAL A 323 -50.11 -23.52 -19.03
CA VAL A 323 -50.41 -24.88 -19.48
C VAL A 323 -50.66 -25.74 -18.26
N ILE A 324 -51.69 -26.58 -18.33
CA ILE A 324 -52.06 -27.48 -17.25
C ILE A 324 -51.93 -28.94 -17.68
N ALA A 325 -51.40 -29.76 -16.78
CA ALA A 325 -51.35 -31.21 -16.92
C ALA A 325 -51.92 -31.87 -15.64
N ASN A 326 -53.19 -32.28 -15.70
CA ASN A 326 -53.84 -33.02 -14.61
C ASN A 326 -53.28 -34.44 -14.55
N SER A 327 -52.88 -34.90 -13.38
CA SER A 327 -52.33 -36.24 -13.16
C SER A 327 -53.31 -37.16 -12.44
N ALA A 328 -54.16 -36.63 -11.56
CA ALA A 328 -55.19 -37.39 -10.87
C ALA A 328 -56.41 -36.52 -10.53
N THR A 329 -57.57 -37.16 -10.38
CA THR A 329 -58.79 -36.51 -9.91
C THR A 329 -59.45 -37.36 -8.84
N ARG A 330 -60.02 -36.72 -7.81
CA ARG A 330 -60.79 -37.38 -6.76
C ARG A 330 -61.98 -36.54 -6.32
N THR A 331 -63.10 -37.18 -6.02
CA THR A 331 -64.28 -36.50 -5.47
C THR A 331 -64.32 -36.69 -3.96
N VAL A 332 -64.40 -35.58 -3.21
CA VAL A 332 -64.58 -35.58 -1.74
C VAL A 332 -65.75 -34.66 -1.42
N ASP A 333 -66.76 -35.18 -0.72
CA ASP A 333 -67.97 -34.43 -0.34
C ASP A 333 -68.67 -33.72 -1.52
N GLY A 334 -68.71 -34.38 -2.68
CA GLY A 334 -69.35 -33.85 -3.90
C GLY A 334 -68.54 -32.77 -4.62
N VAL A 335 -67.28 -32.54 -4.23
CA VAL A 335 -66.36 -31.62 -4.90
C VAL A 335 -65.27 -32.43 -5.60
N ASP A 336 -65.10 -32.20 -6.90
CA ASP A 336 -64.00 -32.77 -7.67
C ASP A 336 -62.72 -31.97 -7.43
N TYR A 337 -61.69 -32.66 -6.99
CA TYR A 337 -60.33 -32.13 -6.81
C TYR A 337 -59.41 -32.75 -7.85
N ALA A 338 -58.46 -31.97 -8.34
CA ALA A 338 -57.39 -32.39 -9.21
C ALA A 338 -56.02 -32.23 -8.55
N ASP A 339 -55.12 -33.14 -8.91
CA ASP A 339 -53.68 -33.04 -8.71
C ASP A 339 -53.04 -32.90 -10.10
N GLY A 340 -51.92 -32.20 -10.21
CA GLY A 340 -51.28 -31.99 -11.50
C GLY A 340 -50.08 -31.05 -11.44
N THR A 341 -49.71 -30.52 -12.60
CA THR A 341 -48.67 -29.50 -12.74
C THR A 341 -49.20 -28.32 -13.53
N LEU A 342 -48.99 -27.11 -13.01
CA LEU A 342 -49.20 -25.85 -13.71
C LEU A 342 -47.86 -25.37 -14.25
N THR A 343 -47.75 -25.27 -15.56
CA THR A 343 -46.58 -24.72 -16.23
C THR A 343 -46.89 -23.28 -16.62
N ILE A 344 -46.17 -22.33 -16.00
CA ILE A 344 -46.36 -20.90 -16.20
C ILE A 344 -45.24 -20.38 -17.09
N ASP A 345 -45.61 -19.78 -18.22
CA ASP A 345 -44.70 -19.01 -19.06
C ASP A 345 -44.71 -17.55 -18.59
N ALA A 346 -43.53 -17.03 -18.27
CA ALA A 346 -43.33 -15.66 -17.83
C ALA A 346 -42.68 -14.82 -18.95
N ALA A 347 -43.02 -13.52 -18.98
CA ALA A 347 -42.41 -12.57 -19.92
C ALA A 347 -40.91 -12.31 -19.66
N ARG A 348 -40.39 -12.75 -18.51
CA ARG A 348 -39.02 -12.56 -18.05
C ARG A 348 -38.51 -13.81 -17.36
N ALA A 349 -37.20 -14.02 -17.45
CA ALA A 349 -36.55 -15.14 -16.81
C ALA A 349 -36.70 -15.02 -15.28
N ILE A 350 -37.00 -16.14 -14.66
CA ILE A 350 -37.13 -16.31 -13.22
C ILE A 350 -35.85 -17.01 -12.76
N GLY A 351 -35.17 -16.43 -11.78
CA GLY A 351 -33.96 -16.99 -11.20
C GLY A 351 -34.24 -18.22 -10.35
N ARG A 352 -33.26 -19.13 -10.25
CA ARG A 352 -33.30 -20.34 -9.43
C ARG A 352 -33.49 -20.03 -7.93
N ASP A 353 -33.02 -18.87 -7.51
CA ASP A 353 -32.98 -18.37 -6.14
C ASP A 353 -34.19 -17.50 -5.76
N GLN A 354 -35.03 -17.12 -6.74
CA GLN A 354 -36.22 -16.31 -6.49
C GLN A 354 -37.34 -17.14 -5.84
N ARG A 355 -38.10 -16.52 -4.94
CA ARG A 355 -39.28 -17.16 -4.34
C ARG A 355 -40.47 -17.01 -5.27
N VAL A 356 -40.94 -18.13 -5.82
CA VAL A 356 -42.07 -18.17 -6.76
C VAL A 356 -43.30 -18.81 -6.14
N GLU A 357 -44.44 -18.14 -6.26
CA GLU A 357 -45.76 -18.66 -5.88
C GLU A 357 -46.75 -18.43 -7.02
N VAL A 358 -47.62 -19.42 -7.27
CA VAL A 358 -48.76 -19.30 -8.17
C VAL A 358 -50.02 -19.08 -7.33
N LEU A 359 -50.72 -18.00 -7.62
CA LEU A 359 -51.99 -17.66 -6.99
C LEU A 359 -53.12 -17.99 -7.95
N LEU A 360 -54.10 -18.74 -7.46
CA LEU A 360 -55.31 -19.08 -8.20
C LEU A 360 -56.49 -18.42 -7.52
N ASN A 361 -57.31 -17.71 -8.29
CA ASN A 361 -58.55 -17.12 -7.82
C ASN A 361 -59.71 -17.60 -8.69
N GLU A 362 -60.67 -18.29 -8.10
CA GLU A 362 -61.78 -18.88 -8.84
C GLU A 362 -62.62 -17.82 -9.54
N ARG A 363 -62.88 -18.04 -10.83
CA ARG A 363 -63.73 -17.21 -11.67
C ARG A 363 -65.08 -17.91 -11.84
N GLY A 364 -66.17 -17.15 -11.63
CA GLY A 364 -67.52 -17.67 -11.84
C GLY A 364 -68.05 -18.56 -10.72
N ALA A 365 -67.58 -18.38 -9.49
CA ALA A 365 -68.08 -19.11 -8.33
C ALA A 365 -69.62 -18.96 -8.19
N PRO A 366 -70.36 -20.04 -7.87
CA PRO A 366 -71.80 -19.98 -7.64
C PRO A 366 -72.15 -19.05 -6.47
N ALA A 367 -73.27 -18.32 -6.56
CA ALA A 367 -73.73 -17.42 -5.51
C ALA A 367 -74.00 -18.10 -4.15
N SER A 368 -74.10 -19.44 -4.13
CA SER A 368 -74.30 -20.24 -2.93
C SER A 368 -73.05 -20.41 -2.06
N ARG A 369 -71.86 -19.99 -2.51
CA ARG A 369 -70.62 -20.08 -1.74
C ARG A 369 -69.59 -19.00 -2.11
N PRO A 370 -68.65 -18.66 -1.22
CA PRO A 370 -67.53 -17.80 -1.60
C PRO A 370 -66.64 -18.44 -2.69
N PRO A 371 -65.94 -17.63 -3.51
CA PRO A 371 -64.96 -18.11 -4.47
C PRO A 371 -63.75 -18.73 -3.75
N ARG A 372 -63.20 -19.79 -4.34
CA ARG A 372 -62.01 -20.46 -3.84
C ARG A 372 -60.75 -19.69 -4.24
N GLY A 373 -59.72 -19.80 -3.41
CA GLY A 373 -58.40 -19.23 -3.67
C GLY A 373 -57.31 -20.18 -3.20
N TYR A 374 -56.23 -20.27 -3.97
CA TYR A 374 -55.08 -21.11 -3.67
C TYR A 374 -53.79 -20.33 -3.83
N VAL A 375 -52.80 -20.64 -3.00
CA VAL A 375 -51.41 -20.19 -3.15
C VAL A 375 -50.54 -21.44 -3.18
N ILE A 376 -49.83 -21.64 -4.28
CA ILE A 376 -49.04 -22.85 -4.52
C ILE A 376 -47.60 -22.41 -4.71
N ALA A 377 -46.72 -22.77 -3.78
CA ALA A 377 -45.30 -22.47 -3.88
C ALA A 377 -44.65 -23.34 -4.96
N ALA A 378 -43.76 -22.75 -5.75
CA ALA A 378 -42.89 -23.51 -6.64
C ALA A 378 -41.99 -24.47 -5.84
N PRO A 379 -41.57 -25.60 -6.42
CA PRO A 379 -40.66 -26.52 -5.75
C PRO A 379 -39.29 -25.87 -5.53
N ALA A 380 -38.42 -26.50 -4.74
CA ALA A 380 -37.07 -26.02 -4.49
C ALA A 380 -36.34 -25.71 -5.81
N ALA A 381 -35.57 -24.62 -5.83
CA ALA A 381 -34.88 -24.13 -7.02
C ALA A 381 -35.81 -23.86 -8.23
N ASN A 382 -37.09 -23.58 -7.97
CA ASN A 382 -38.15 -23.39 -8.97
C ASN A 382 -38.32 -24.56 -9.95
N GLY A 383 -37.85 -25.77 -9.56
CA GLY A 383 -37.90 -26.97 -10.38
C GLY A 383 -36.85 -27.02 -11.49
N PHE A 384 -35.86 -26.14 -11.48
CA PHE A 384 -34.82 -26.09 -12.49
C PHE A 384 -33.77 -27.20 -12.31
N ALA A 385 -33.32 -27.77 -13.44
CA ALA A 385 -32.24 -28.75 -13.46
C ALA A 385 -30.94 -28.18 -12.87
N ALA A 386 -30.04 -29.04 -12.39
CA ALA A 386 -28.73 -28.60 -11.90
C ALA A 386 -27.95 -27.87 -13.03
N GLY A 387 -27.39 -26.69 -12.72
CA GLY A 387 -26.67 -25.85 -13.68
C GLY A 387 -27.55 -24.91 -14.51
N VAL A 388 -28.86 -24.90 -14.29
CA VAL A 388 -29.76 -23.87 -14.84
C VAL A 388 -30.02 -22.82 -13.77
N ASP A 389 -29.58 -21.59 -14.05
CA ASP A 389 -29.67 -20.46 -13.12
C ASP A 389 -30.95 -19.64 -13.29
N GLU A 390 -31.55 -19.65 -14.48
CA GLU A 390 -32.81 -18.96 -14.76
C GLU A 390 -33.56 -19.60 -15.93
N ALA A 391 -34.89 -19.45 -15.95
CA ALA A 391 -35.74 -19.90 -17.06
C ALA A 391 -36.99 -19.03 -17.23
N LEU A 392 -37.54 -18.99 -18.45
CA LEU A 392 -38.81 -18.30 -18.75
C LEU A 392 -40.05 -19.08 -18.33
N GLN A 393 -39.88 -20.34 -17.94
CA GLN A 393 -40.97 -21.25 -17.64
C GLN A 393 -40.73 -21.90 -16.28
N VAL A 394 -41.78 -21.93 -15.45
CA VAL A 394 -41.74 -22.58 -14.13
C VAL A 394 -42.88 -23.60 -14.05
N ALA A 395 -42.53 -24.83 -13.69
CA ALA A 395 -43.48 -25.92 -13.48
C ALA A 395 -43.78 -26.06 -11.97
N VAL A 396 -45.03 -25.81 -11.60
CA VAL A 396 -45.51 -25.80 -10.22
C VAL A 396 -46.48 -26.96 -10.01
N PRO A 397 -46.08 -28.03 -9.29
CA PRO A 397 -46.98 -29.11 -8.96
C PRO A 397 -48.04 -28.63 -7.97
N TYR A 398 -49.27 -29.06 -8.16
CA TYR A 398 -50.38 -28.75 -7.27
C TYR A 398 -51.13 -30.03 -6.88
N ALA A 399 -51.75 -29.99 -5.71
CA ALA A 399 -52.52 -31.11 -5.17
C ALA A 399 -53.79 -30.59 -4.50
N ALA A 400 -54.86 -31.37 -4.60
CA ALA A 400 -56.17 -31.09 -4.01
C ALA A 400 -56.73 -29.71 -4.39
N VAL A 401 -56.56 -29.28 -5.64
CA VAL A 401 -57.19 -28.05 -6.15
C VAL A 401 -58.55 -28.40 -6.72
N ALA A 402 -59.61 -27.76 -6.25
CA ALA A 402 -60.95 -28.08 -6.73
C ALA A 402 -61.11 -27.67 -8.20
N ARG A 403 -61.78 -28.48 -9.01
CA ARG A 403 -61.97 -28.23 -10.43
C ARG A 403 -62.81 -26.97 -10.68
N GLY A 404 -62.45 -26.23 -11.72
CA GLY A 404 -63.07 -24.95 -12.06
C GLY A 404 -62.16 -24.03 -12.86
N ASP A 405 -62.67 -22.85 -13.20
CA ASP A 405 -61.91 -21.82 -13.90
C ASP A 405 -61.22 -20.90 -12.88
N TYR A 406 -59.91 -20.70 -13.03
CA TYR A 406 -59.11 -19.89 -12.12
C TYR A 406 -58.35 -18.81 -12.87
N LEU A 407 -58.45 -17.58 -12.37
CA LEU A 407 -57.53 -16.50 -12.70
C LEU A 407 -56.18 -16.84 -12.10
N VAL A 408 -55.13 -16.76 -12.93
CA VAL A 408 -53.78 -17.16 -12.55
C VAL A 408 -52.92 -15.92 -12.38
N ARG A 409 -52.26 -15.81 -11.23
CA ARG A 409 -51.24 -14.79 -10.98
C ARG A 409 -49.94 -15.44 -10.56
N LEU A 410 -48.85 -14.86 -11.01
CA LEU A 410 -47.52 -15.25 -10.61
C LEU A 410 -47.01 -14.24 -9.59
N ARG A 411 -46.49 -14.72 -8.46
CA ARG A 411 -45.77 -13.90 -7.48
C ARG A 411 -44.30 -14.30 -7.49
N VAL A 412 -43.43 -13.33 -7.73
CA VAL A 412 -41.97 -13.50 -7.69
C VAL A 412 -41.41 -12.53 -6.66
N ASP A 413 -40.74 -13.05 -5.62
CA ASP A 413 -40.17 -12.26 -4.51
C ASP A 413 -41.18 -11.29 -3.84
N GLY A 414 -42.45 -11.70 -3.79
CA GLY A 414 -43.54 -10.88 -3.25
C GLY A 414 -44.18 -9.90 -4.23
N ALA A 415 -43.66 -9.76 -5.46
CA ALA A 415 -44.27 -8.95 -6.52
C ALA A 415 -45.32 -9.75 -7.30
N ASP A 416 -46.57 -9.33 -7.24
CA ASP A 416 -47.66 -10.02 -7.94
C ASP A 416 -47.87 -9.52 -9.37
N SER A 417 -48.07 -10.46 -10.30
CA SER A 417 -48.52 -10.17 -11.65
C SER A 417 -49.91 -9.53 -11.65
N LEU A 418 -50.14 -8.70 -12.68
CA LEU A 418 -51.41 -8.06 -12.93
C LEU A 418 -52.36 -9.01 -13.67
N LEU A 419 -53.66 -8.81 -13.44
CA LEU A 419 -54.73 -9.43 -14.21
C LEU A 419 -55.28 -8.42 -15.21
N THR A 420 -55.69 -8.88 -16.38
CA THR A 420 -56.41 -8.04 -17.34
C THR A 420 -57.90 -8.05 -17.03
N VAL A 421 -58.56 -6.93 -17.33
CA VAL A 421 -60.01 -6.76 -17.15
C VAL A 421 -60.71 -7.00 -18.49
N GLY A 422 -61.77 -7.79 -18.48
CA GLY A 422 -62.61 -8.06 -19.65
C GLY A 422 -63.60 -6.92 -19.93
N GLY A 423 -64.33 -7.01 -21.05
CA GLY A 423 -65.31 -6.00 -21.45
C GLY A 423 -66.50 -5.84 -20.48
N ASP A 424 -66.66 -6.77 -19.53
CA ASP A 424 -67.64 -6.74 -18.44
C ASP A 424 -67.14 -6.02 -17.18
N GLY A 425 -65.92 -5.45 -17.21
CA GLY A 425 -65.31 -4.77 -16.08
C GLY A 425 -64.80 -5.70 -14.99
N ARG A 426 -64.76 -7.02 -15.24
CA ARG A 426 -64.25 -8.03 -14.30
C ARG A 426 -62.91 -8.59 -14.78
N TYR A 427 -62.08 -9.09 -13.86
CA TYR A 427 -60.84 -9.75 -14.24
C TYR A 427 -61.10 -10.96 -15.16
N ALA A 428 -60.30 -11.09 -16.21
CA ALA A 428 -60.54 -12.03 -17.30
C ALA A 428 -59.37 -12.97 -17.60
N ALA A 429 -58.13 -12.49 -17.58
CA ALA A 429 -56.96 -13.30 -17.90
C ALA A 429 -55.74 -12.91 -17.04
N PRO A 430 -54.72 -13.79 -16.92
CA PRO A 430 -54.67 -15.17 -17.41
C PRO A 430 -55.69 -16.09 -16.73
N LEU A 431 -56.23 -17.06 -17.48
CA LEU A 431 -57.27 -18.00 -17.02
C LEU A 431 -56.83 -19.43 -17.31
N VAL A 432 -57.06 -20.34 -16.38
CA VAL A 432 -56.85 -21.79 -16.57
C VAL A 432 -58.05 -22.57 -16.05
N THR A 433 -58.43 -23.65 -16.73
CA THR A 433 -59.45 -24.58 -16.27
C THR A 433 -58.76 -25.81 -15.70
N ILE A 434 -59.04 -26.11 -14.41
CA ILE A 434 -58.49 -27.25 -13.66
C ILE A 434 -59.49 -28.40 -13.62
#